data_AF-A0A852W9W1-F1
#
_entry.id   AF-A0A852W9W1-F1
#
_cell.length_a   1.000
_cell.length_b   1.000
_cell.length_c   1.000
_cell.angle_alpha   90.00
_cell.angle_beta   90.00
_cell.angle_gamma   90.00
#
_symmetry.space_group_name_H-M   'P 1'
#
loop_
_entity.id
_entity.type
_entity.pdbx_description
1 polymer ?
#
loop_
_entity_poly.entity_id
_entity_poly.type
_entity_poly.pdbx_seq_one_letter_code
_entity_poly.pdbx_strand_id
1 'polypeptide(L)'
;MNAVCPGPVETPVLGDFEESMGKENLDALAAFLGRHADPADIAGPVLFLAGPESAWINGHALVADGGINGAVLTGMIPPPEI
;
A
#
# COMPACT_ATOMS: atom_id res chain seq x y z
N MET A 1 7.93 -10.57 14.98
CA MET A 1 7.06 -9.40 14.75
C MET A 1 7.23 -9.01 13.29
N ASN A 2 6.14 -8.71 12.59
CA ASN A 2 6.16 -8.29 11.19
C ASN A 2 5.32 -7.02 11.02
N ALA A 3 5.41 -6.39 9.86
CA ALA A 3 4.58 -5.26 9.46
C ALA A 3 3.93 -5.52 8.09
N VAL A 4 2.75 -4.95 7.89
CA VAL A 4 2.12 -4.80 6.58
C VAL A 4 2.16 -3.32 6.23
N CYS A 5 2.67 -3.00 5.05
CA CYS A 5 2.85 -1.64 4.53
C CYS A 5 1.87 -1.43 3.38
N PRO A 6 0.63 -1.01 3.66
CA PRO A 6 -0.38 -0.80 2.64
C PRO A 6 -0.09 0.45 1.80
N GLY A 7 -0.61 0.46 0.56
CA GLY A 7 -0.82 1.69 -0.21
C GLY A 7 -2.07 2.44 0.28
N PRO A 8 -2.62 3.39 -0.50
CA PRO A 8 -3.86 4.06 -0.14
C PRO A 8 -5.04 3.09 -0.02
N VAL A 9 -5.77 3.17 1.09
CA VAL A 9 -6.92 2.30 1.41
C VAL A 9 -8.14 3.14 1.76
N GLU A 10 -9.31 2.75 1.27
CA GLU A 10 -10.63 3.33 1.56
C GLU A 10 -11.01 3.15 3.04
N THR A 11 -10.44 4.00 3.88
CA THR A 11 -10.69 4.11 5.31
C THR A 11 -10.72 5.58 5.69
N PRO A 12 -11.20 5.96 6.89
CA PRO A 12 -11.23 7.37 7.28
C PRO A 12 -9.87 8.09 7.23
N VAL A 13 -8.75 7.36 7.31
CA VAL A 13 -7.39 7.93 7.22
C VAL A 13 -7.02 8.40 5.80
N LEU A 14 -7.79 8.01 4.77
CA LEU A 14 -7.51 8.38 3.38
C LEU A 14 -7.56 9.91 3.18
N GLY A 15 -8.37 10.61 3.97
CA GLY A 15 -8.37 12.09 3.98
C GLY A 15 -7.02 12.66 4.41
N ASP A 16 -6.39 12.07 5.42
CA ASP A 16 -5.05 12.49 5.90
C ASP A 16 -3.97 12.20 4.83
N PHE A 17 -4.14 11.13 4.04
CA PHE A 17 -3.30 10.86 2.87
C PHE A 17 -3.50 11.89 1.77
N GLU A 18 -4.73 12.32 1.52
CA GLU A 18 -5.03 13.38 0.54
C GLU A 18 -4.37 14.70 0.95
N GLU A 19 -4.46 15.07 2.23
CA GLU A 19 -3.83 16.28 2.77
C GLU A 19 -2.29 16.22 2.70
N SER A 20 -1.70 15.06 2.95
CA SER A 20 -0.23 14.93 2.98
C SER A 20 0.41 14.71 1.60
N MET A 21 -0.20 13.90 0.74
CA MET A 21 0.31 13.59 -0.60
C MET A 21 -0.18 14.55 -1.67
N GLY A 22 -1.26 15.28 -1.40
CA GLY A 22 -1.98 16.07 -2.39
C GLY A 22 -2.97 15.24 -3.18
N LYS A 23 -4.15 15.82 -3.38
CA LYS A 23 -5.25 15.19 -4.12
C LYS A 23 -4.87 14.67 -5.50
N GLU A 24 -4.11 15.45 -6.27
CA GLU A 24 -3.71 15.07 -7.63
C GLU A 24 -2.85 13.80 -7.66
N ASN A 25 -1.92 13.69 -6.71
CA ASN A 25 -1.08 12.49 -6.58
C ASN A 25 -1.89 11.28 -6.14
N LEU A 26 -2.82 11.46 -5.20
CA LEU A 26 -3.69 10.39 -4.72
C LEU A 26 -4.62 9.88 -5.84
N ASP A 27 -5.24 10.80 -6.59
CA ASP A 27 -6.08 10.47 -7.74
C ASP A 27 -5.27 9.79 -8.86
N ALA A 28 -4.01 10.19 -9.09
CA ALA A 28 -3.13 9.54 -10.06
C ALA A 28 -2.77 8.11 -9.65
N LEU A 29 -2.53 7.86 -8.35
CA LEU A 29 -2.32 6.51 -7.83
C LEU A 29 -3.57 5.64 -7.97
N ALA A 30 -4.76 6.18 -7.69
CA ALA A 30 -6.02 5.49 -7.93
C ALA A 30 -6.20 5.16 -9.43
N ALA A 31 -5.88 6.08 -10.33
CA ALA A 31 -5.96 5.85 -11.77
C ALA A 31 -4.99 4.76 -12.24
N PHE A 32 -3.76 4.74 -11.69
CA PHE A 32 -2.77 3.71 -11.97
C PHE A 32 -3.21 2.32 -11.50
N LEU A 33 -3.75 2.22 -10.28
CA LEU A 33 -4.22 0.97 -9.68
C LEU A 33 -5.63 0.55 -10.16
N GLY A 34 -6.38 1.46 -10.77
CA GLY A 34 -7.79 1.33 -11.11
C GLY A 34 -8.75 1.70 -9.97
N ARG A 35 -8.28 1.67 -8.71
CA ARG A 35 -8.97 2.15 -7.50
C ARG A 35 -7.98 2.21 -6.33
N HIS A 36 -8.34 2.89 -5.24
CA HIS A 36 -7.70 2.62 -3.96
C HIS A 36 -8.05 1.22 -3.45
N ALA A 37 -7.20 0.67 -2.58
CA ALA A 37 -7.48 -0.61 -1.95
C ALA A 37 -8.71 -0.51 -1.03
N ASP A 38 -9.43 -1.62 -0.89
CA ASP A 38 -10.43 -1.80 0.15
C ASP A 38 -9.74 -2.43 1.37
N PRO A 39 -10.27 -2.26 2.59
CA PRO A 39 -9.72 -2.93 3.78
C PRO A 39 -9.60 -4.46 3.61
N ALA A 40 -10.48 -5.06 2.81
CA ALA A 40 -10.46 -6.48 2.49
C ALA A 40 -9.20 -6.91 1.71
N ASP A 41 -8.63 -6.02 0.89
CA ASP A 41 -7.38 -6.30 0.15
C ASP A 41 -6.18 -6.44 1.11
N ILE A 42 -6.22 -5.77 2.27
CA ILE A 42 -5.16 -5.79 3.28
C ILE A 42 -5.36 -6.93 4.29
N ALA A 43 -6.59 -7.37 4.49
CA ALA A 43 -6.91 -8.46 5.42
C ALA A 43 -6.18 -9.77 5.05
N GLY A 44 -6.08 -10.10 3.76
CA GLY A 44 -5.36 -11.30 3.27
C GLY A 44 -3.87 -11.30 3.67
N PRO A 45 -3.09 -10.27 3.33
CA PRO A 45 -1.71 -10.11 3.77
C PRO A 45 -1.52 -10.18 5.29
N VAL A 46 -2.41 -9.57 6.06
CA VAL A 46 -2.39 -9.63 7.54
C VAL A 46 -2.61 -11.07 8.02
N LEU A 47 -3.62 -11.75 7.49
CA LEU A 47 -3.93 -13.14 7.84
C LEU A 47 -2.78 -14.09 7.49
N PHE A 48 -2.13 -13.88 6.34
CA PHE A 48 -0.93 -14.64 5.96
C PHE A 48 0.19 -14.48 6.99
N LEU A 49 0.55 -13.23 7.36
CA LEU A 49 1.61 -12.98 8.34
C LEU A 49 1.26 -13.36 9.78
N ALA A 50 -0.02 -13.56 10.07
CA ALA A 50 -0.51 -14.11 11.33
C ALA A 50 -0.69 -15.64 11.28
N GLY A 51 -0.60 -16.25 10.10
CA GLY A 51 -0.89 -17.66 9.84
C GLY A 51 0.33 -18.57 9.96
N PRO A 52 0.12 -19.90 9.98
CA PRO A 52 1.21 -20.87 10.02
C PRO A 52 2.11 -20.83 8.78
N GLU A 53 1.60 -20.33 7.65
CA GLU A 53 2.35 -20.22 6.39
C GLU A 53 3.54 -19.25 6.50
N SER A 54 3.49 -18.30 7.44
CA SER A 54 4.57 -17.35 7.68
C SER A 54 5.48 -17.76 8.85
N ALA A 55 5.48 -19.03 9.27
CA ALA A 55 6.20 -19.48 10.47
C ALA A 55 7.70 -19.13 10.50
N TRP A 56 8.32 -18.98 9.31
CA TRP A 56 9.73 -18.61 9.16
C TRP A 56 9.99 -17.18 8.66
N ILE A 57 8.94 -16.35 8.63
CA ILE A 57 9.02 -14.95 8.24
C ILE A 57 8.91 -14.09 9.50
N ASN A 58 10.01 -13.42 9.86
CA ASN A 58 10.07 -12.52 11.01
C ASN A 58 10.90 -11.28 10.69
N GLY A 59 10.53 -10.13 11.25
CA GLY A 59 11.20 -8.86 11.01
C GLY A 59 10.92 -8.28 9.61
N HIS A 60 9.90 -8.78 8.92
CA HIS A 60 9.61 -8.38 7.55
C HIS A 60 8.56 -7.28 7.49
N ALA A 61 8.79 -6.30 6.61
CA ALA A 61 7.83 -5.28 6.21
C ALA A 61 7.25 -5.67 4.85
N LEU A 62 6.06 -6.28 4.85
CA LEU A 62 5.40 -6.74 3.64
C LEU A 62 4.69 -5.57 2.96
N VAL A 63 5.15 -5.20 1.77
CA VAL A 63 4.50 -4.17 0.94
C VAL A 63 3.23 -4.75 0.32
N ALA A 64 2.08 -4.12 0.58
CA ALA A 64 0.76 -4.50 0.12
C ALA A 64 0.03 -3.30 -0.52
N ASP A 65 0.58 -2.79 -1.62
CA ASP A 65 0.25 -1.48 -2.19
C ASP A 65 -0.20 -1.53 -3.67
N GLY A 66 -0.56 -2.71 -4.17
CA GLY A 66 -0.93 -2.87 -5.58
C GLY A 66 0.23 -2.69 -6.56
N GLY A 67 1.47 -2.61 -6.09
CA GLY A 67 2.67 -2.49 -6.93
C GLY A 67 3.21 -1.07 -7.08
N ILE A 68 2.67 -0.08 -6.35
CA ILE A 68 3.14 1.32 -6.40
C ILE A 68 4.64 1.40 -6.13
N ASN A 69 5.12 0.81 -5.04
CA ASN A 69 6.53 0.83 -4.65
C ASN A 69 7.43 0.22 -5.74
N GLY A 70 6.98 -0.87 -6.36
CA GLY A 70 7.69 -1.48 -7.49
C GLY A 70 7.68 -0.60 -8.75
N ALA A 71 6.56 0.05 -9.04
CA ALA A 71 6.42 0.96 -10.17
C ALA A 71 7.34 2.20 -10.02
N VAL A 72 7.45 2.74 -8.81
CA VAL A 72 8.38 3.84 -8.50
C VAL A 72 9.83 3.36 -8.63
N LEU A 73 10.17 2.21 -8.03
CA LEU A 73 11.53 1.66 -8.06
C LEU A 73 12.03 1.41 -9.49
N THR A 74 11.14 0.96 -10.38
CA THR A 74 11.45 0.66 -11.79
C THR A 74 11.39 1.88 -12.69
N GLY A 75 10.96 3.04 -12.18
CA GLY A 75 10.80 4.28 -12.96
C GLY A 75 9.59 4.30 -13.87
N MET A 76 8.63 3.38 -13.69
CA MET A 76 7.35 3.40 -14.41
C MET A 76 6.46 4.55 -13.92
N ILE A 77 6.56 4.90 -12.63
CA ILE A 77 5.93 6.07 -12.02
C ILE A 77 7.05 6.94 -11.42
N PRO A 78 7.04 8.26 -11.62
CA PRO A 78 8.01 9.14 -10.98
C PRO A 78 7.82 9.14 -9.44
N PRO A 79 8.89 9.25 -8.64
CA PRO A 79 8.74 9.45 -7.21
C PRO A 79 8.03 10.78 -6.93
N PRO A 80 7.31 10.91 -5.80
CA PRO A 80 6.70 12.18 -5.42
C PRO A 80 7.75 13.29 -5.32
N GLU A 81 7.42 14.49 -5.78
CA GLU A 81 8.21 15.68 -5.50
C GLU A 81 8.00 16.06 -4.02
N ILE A 82 9.06 15.90 -3.21
CA ILE A 82 9.12 16.29 -1.78
C ILE A 82 9.62 17.72 -1.60
#